data_AF-A0A0A8K9A0-F1
#
_entry.id   AF-A0A0A8K9A0-F1
#
_cell.length_a   1.000
_cell.length_b   1.000
_cell.length_c   1.000
_cell.angle_alpha   90.00
_cell.angle_beta   90.00
_cell.angle_gamma   90.00
#
_symmetry.space_group_name_H-M   'P 1'
#
loop_
_entity.id
_entity.type
_entity.pdbx_description
1 polymer ?
#
loop_
_entity_poly.entity_id
_entity_poly.type
_entity_poly.pdbx_seq_one_letter_code
_entity_poly.pdbx_strand_id
1 'polypeptide(L)'
;MDATAPSPASAFTESPVDAQYDFDIRSDWTLIAEPEELTPIILDPELLPLWCPSAFLKGELLDPGDSTGLGMRMLVRSKGILPHTFFFIGAIVYVEPHRAMQITARGDFDGLCDMRVMPNGDGTCDADFRWRINIRQPYIRPLVPALRPVFLWNHRAMMRRVHRQFQQEIDRRRRGSNRFTQETATFPHNIPFFRRTWKRIGASVLSQRTVE
;
A
#
# COMPACT_ATOMS: atom_id res chain seq x y z
N MET A 1 17.57 -29.72 -28.79
CA MET A 1 17.35 -28.37 -29.32
C MET A 1 16.36 -27.74 -28.37
N ASP A 2 16.89 -27.17 -27.29
CA ASP A 2 16.14 -26.72 -26.11
C ASP A 2 15.28 -25.51 -26.45
N ALA A 3 13.97 -25.64 -26.27
CA ALA A 3 13.06 -24.52 -26.27
C ALA A 3 13.11 -23.87 -24.89
N THR A 4 13.98 -22.87 -24.73
CA THR A 4 14.04 -21.99 -23.57
C THR A 4 12.65 -21.37 -23.33
N ALA A 5 11.99 -21.76 -22.24
CA ALA A 5 10.78 -21.12 -21.77
C ALA A 5 11.03 -19.62 -21.52
N PRO A 6 10.11 -18.73 -21.91
CA PRO A 6 10.28 -17.31 -21.63
C PRO A 6 10.31 -17.07 -20.11
N SER A 7 11.26 -16.25 -19.67
CA SER A 7 11.41 -15.80 -18.28
C SER A 7 10.13 -15.11 -17.78
N PRO A 8 9.63 -15.39 -16.56
CA PRO A 8 8.39 -14.80 -16.03
C PRO A 8 8.50 -13.29 -15.73
N ALA A 9 9.66 -12.65 -15.96
CA ALA A 9 9.84 -11.22 -15.72
C ALA A 9 9.12 -10.28 -16.72
N SER A 10 8.47 -10.79 -17.77
CA SER A 10 7.89 -9.97 -18.86
C SER A 10 6.36 -9.84 -18.86
N ALA A 11 5.65 -10.39 -17.87
CA ALA A 11 4.19 -10.24 -17.75
C ALA A 11 3.80 -9.13 -16.75
N PHE A 12 4.54 -8.03 -16.75
CA PHE A 12 3.99 -6.77 -16.23
C PHE A 12 3.23 -6.18 -17.39
N THR A 13 1.90 -6.17 -17.30
CA THR A 13 1.10 -5.30 -18.16
C THR A 13 1.77 -3.94 -18.14
N GLU A 14 2.39 -3.58 -19.27
CA GLU A 14 2.82 -2.22 -19.54
C GLU A 14 1.56 -1.37 -19.40
N SER A 15 1.37 -0.82 -18.20
CA SER A 15 0.54 0.34 -18.00
C SER A 15 1.01 1.35 -19.05
N PRO A 16 0.11 1.91 -19.87
CA PRO A 16 0.49 2.61 -21.07
C PRO A 16 1.58 3.62 -20.73
N VAL A 17 2.67 3.57 -21.51
CA VAL A 17 3.89 4.37 -21.35
C VAL A 17 3.58 5.88 -21.27
N ASP A 18 2.35 6.27 -21.63
CA ASP A 18 1.82 7.64 -21.67
C ASP A 18 0.88 8.04 -20.53
N ALA A 19 0.63 7.21 -19.52
CA ALA A 19 -0.11 7.66 -18.34
C ALA A 19 0.77 8.61 -17.50
N GLN A 20 0.60 9.93 -17.68
CA GLN A 20 1.29 10.92 -16.86
C GLN A 20 0.79 10.81 -15.41
N TYR A 21 1.67 10.35 -14.52
CA TYR A 21 1.42 10.30 -13.08
C TYR A 21 1.97 11.57 -12.41
N ASP A 22 1.19 12.15 -11.48
CA ASP A 22 1.67 13.25 -10.63
C ASP A 22 2.92 12.81 -9.85
N PHE A 23 2.96 11.56 -9.38
CA PHE A 23 4.11 10.97 -8.70
C PHE A 23 4.39 9.55 -9.16
N ASP A 24 5.67 9.22 -9.25
CA ASP A 24 6.20 7.87 -9.41
C ASP A 24 7.29 7.68 -8.35
N ILE A 25 7.00 6.85 -7.34
CA ILE A 25 7.84 6.69 -6.16
C ILE A 25 8.15 5.22 -5.95
N ARG A 26 9.44 4.90 -5.97
CA ARG A 26 9.96 3.57 -5.70
C ARG A 26 10.50 3.48 -4.26
N SER A 27 10.33 2.33 -3.63
CA SER A 27 10.87 1.97 -2.33
C SER A 27 11.36 0.54 -2.37
N ASP A 28 12.66 0.37 -2.20
CA ASP A 28 13.36 -0.90 -2.28
C ASP A 28 13.76 -1.34 -0.88
N TRP A 29 13.31 -2.52 -0.46
CA TRP A 29 13.51 -3.06 0.87
C TRP A 29 14.20 -4.40 0.79
N THR A 30 15.19 -4.63 1.66
CA THR A 30 15.65 -5.99 1.98
C THR A 30 15.02 -6.41 3.30
N LEU A 31 14.43 -7.61 3.33
CA LEU A 31 13.74 -8.18 4.48
C LEU A 31 14.38 -9.53 4.83
N ILE A 32 14.48 -9.85 6.12
CA ILE A 32 14.89 -11.17 6.60
C ILE A 32 13.62 -12.04 6.63
N ALA A 33 13.24 -12.53 5.47
CA ALA A 33 11.97 -13.21 5.22
C ALA A 33 12.07 -14.13 4.00
N GLU A 34 11.23 -15.16 3.98
CA GLU A 34 10.89 -15.86 2.76
C GLU A 34 9.74 -15.12 2.04
N PRO A 35 9.68 -15.11 0.70
CA PRO A 35 8.64 -14.40 -0.05
C PRO A 35 7.20 -14.78 0.34
N GLU A 36 6.99 -16.03 0.75
CA GLU A 36 5.71 -16.59 1.20
C GLU A 36 5.16 -15.89 2.45
N GLU A 37 6.03 -15.31 3.28
CA GLU A 37 5.64 -14.64 4.53
C GLU A 37 5.03 -13.26 4.29
N LEU A 38 5.31 -12.64 3.13
CA LEU A 38 4.84 -11.29 2.80
C LEU A 38 3.37 -11.29 2.36
N THR A 39 2.96 -12.30 1.58
CA THR A 39 1.60 -12.35 1.01
C THR A 39 0.51 -12.31 2.08
N PRO A 40 0.56 -13.13 3.14
CA PRO A 40 -0.47 -13.12 4.19
C PRO A 40 -0.51 -11.83 5.01
N ILE A 41 0.54 -11.00 4.99
CA ILE A 41 0.55 -9.68 5.66
C ILE A 41 -0.26 -8.67 4.84
N ILE A 42 -0.15 -8.73 3.51
CA ILE A 42 -0.84 -7.83 2.58
C ILE A 42 -2.31 -8.20 2.42
N LEU A 43 -2.61 -9.50 2.40
CA LEU A 43 -3.98 -10.03 2.30
C LEU A 43 -4.78 -9.92 3.61
N ASP A 44 -4.23 -9.28 4.64
CA ASP A 44 -4.88 -9.11 5.95
C ASP A 44 -5.02 -7.61 6.29
N PRO A 45 -5.95 -6.91 5.62
CA PRO A 45 -6.05 -5.46 5.70
C PRO A 45 -6.51 -5.01 7.09
N GLU A 46 -7.24 -5.85 7.83
CA GLU A 46 -7.76 -5.52 9.15
C GLU A 46 -6.64 -5.38 10.19
N LEU A 47 -5.52 -6.08 10.00
CA LEU A 47 -4.34 -5.95 10.85
C LEU A 47 -3.46 -4.74 10.50
N LEU A 48 -3.65 -4.06 9.36
CA LEU A 48 -2.83 -2.90 8.95
C LEU A 48 -2.63 -1.85 10.06
N PRO A 49 -3.68 -1.41 10.78
CA PRO A 49 -3.52 -0.39 11.83
C PRO A 49 -2.79 -0.92 13.07
N LEU A 50 -2.76 -2.25 13.25
CA LEU A 50 -2.17 -2.90 14.41
C LEU A 50 -0.66 -3.13 14.21
N TRP A 51 -0.25 -3.63 13.04
CA TRP A 51 1.16 -3.90 12.77
C TRP A 51 1.91 -2.68 12.22
N CYS A 52 1.24 -1.77 11.51
CA CYS A 52 1.82 -0.52 11.01
C CYS A 52 0.98 0.72 11.37
N PRO A 53 0.83 1.03 12.68
CA PRO A 53 0.13 2.23 13.14
C PRO A 53 0.78 3.55 12.69
N SER A 54 2.02 3.52 12.21
CA SER A 54 2.70 4.72 11.72
C SER A 54 2.12 5.19 10.39
N ALA A 55 1.62 4.27 9.54
CA ALA A 55 1.10 4.58 8.20
C ALA A 55 -0.40 4.32 8.04
N PHE A 56 -0.98 3.40 8.81
CA PHE A 56 -2.39 3.02 8.68
C PHE A 56 -3.19 3.34 9.93
N LEU A 57 -4.37 3.94 9.73
CA LEU A 57 -5.34 4.26 10.78
C LEU A 57 -6.55 3.35 10.74
N LYS A 58 -6.84 2.78 9.56
CA LYS A 58 -7.93 1.81 9.36
C LYS A 58 -7.58 0.93 8.15
N GLY A 59 -7.87 -0.35 8.26
CA GLY A 59 -8.06 -1.24 7.13
C GLY A 59 -9.34 -2.04 7.35
N GLU A 60 -10.09 -2.27 6.28
CA GLU A 60 -11.35 -3.00 6.30
C GLU A 60 -11.43 -3.84 5.03
N LEU A 61 -11.69 -5.13 5.18
CA LEU A 61 -11.92 -6.01 4.03
C LEU A 61 -13.31 -5.70 3.45
N LEU A 62 -13.35 -5.37 2.16
CA LEU A 62 -14.59 -5.13 1.44
C LEU A 62 -15.02 -6.35 0.63
N ASP A 63 -14.05 -7.04 0.04
CA ASP A 63 -14.23 -8.25 -0.75
C ASP A 63 -12.96 -9.11 -0.61
N PRO A 64 -13.06 -10.40 -0.23
CA PRO A 64 -11.89 -11.27 -0.14
C PRO A 64 -11.24 -11.59 -1.49
N GLY A 65 -11.95 -11.43 -2.62
CA GLY A 65 -11.47 -11.93 -3.90
C GLY A 65 -11.42 -13.46 -3.96
N ASP A 66 -10.56 -13.99 -4.83
CA ASP A 66 -10.31 -15.43 -4.93
C ASP A 66 -9.31 -15.95 -3.87
N SER A 67 -9.01 -17.25 -3.90
CA SER A 67 -8.09 -17.89 -2.95
C SER A 67 -6.64 -17.39 -3.01
N THR A 68 -6.25 -16.71 -4.10
CA THR A 68 -4.93 -16.09 -4.26
C THR A 68 -4.92 -14.63 -3.79
N GLY A 69 -6.09 -14.07 -3.49
CA GLY A 69 -6.30 -12.65 -3.22
C GLY A 69 -6.54 -11.82 -4.48
N LEU A 70 -6.58 -12.41 -5.67
CA LEU A 70 -6.93 -11.67 -6.88
C LEU A 70 -8.39 -11.21 -6.79
N GLY A 71 -8.65 -9.95 -7.13
CA GLY A 71 -9.96 -9.32 -6.97
C GLY A 71 -10.27 -8.85 -5.56
N MET A 72 -9.41 -9.14 -4.57
CA MET A 72 -9.60 -8.65 -3.20
C MET A 72 -9.68 -7.13 -3.18
N ARG A 73 -10.66 -6.60 -2.44
CA ARG A 73 -10.84 -5.16 -2.23
C ARG A 73 -10.77 -4.81 -0.77
N MET A 74 -10.09 -3.72 -0.46
CA MET A 74 -9.90 -3.22 0.89
C MET A 74 -10.11 -1.71 0.95
N LEU A 75 -10.76 -1.23 2.01
CA LEU A 75 -10.80 0.19 2.34
C LEU A 75 -9.64 0.49 3.28
N VAL A 76 -8.79 1.44 2.91
CA VAL A 76 -7.67 1.88 3.74
C VAL A 76 -7.80 3.36 4.09
N ARG A 77 -7.59 3.67 5.38
CA ARG A 77 -7.30 5.03 5.84
C ARG A 77 -5.83 5.10 6.22
N SER A 78 -5.07 5.93 5.53
CA SER A 78 -3.64 6.07 5.75
C SER A 78 -3.27 7.49 6.16
N LYS A 79 -2.07 7.64 6.72
CA LYS A 79 -1.46 8.90 7.14
C LYS A 79 0.04 8.89 6.88
N GLY A 80 0.58 10.06 6.62
CA GLY A 80 2.03 10.30 6.67
C GLY A 80 2.47 10.92 7.99
N ILE A 81 3.62 11.59 7.94
CA ILE A 81 4.12 12.49 8.98
C ILE A 81 3.35 13.82 8.98
N LEU A 82 2.88 14.27 7.81
CA LEU A 82 2.10 15.51 7.68
C LEU A 82 0.69 15.38 8.27
N PRO A 83 0.05 16.50 8.68
CA PRO A 83 -1.28 16.51 9.30
C PRO A 83 -2.41 16.32 8.27
N HIS A 84 -2.34 15.27 7.46
CA HIS A 84 -3.37 14.88 6.51
C HIS A 84 -3.51 13.36 6.49
N THR A 85 -4.74 12.88 6.64
CA THR A 85 -5.08 11.48 6.38
C THR A 85 -5.66 11.38 4.98
N PHE A 86 -5.71 10.20 4.41
CA PHE A 86 -6.38 9.99 3.13
C PHE A 86 -7.01 8.60 3.10
N PHE A 87 -8.02 8.46 2.25
CA PHE A 87 -8.75 7.23 2.03
C PHE A 87 -8.59 6.77 0.59
N PHE A 88 -8.43 5.47 0.44
CA PHE A 88 -8.53 4.82 -0.87
C PHE A 88 -9.10 3.43 -0.71
N ILE A 89 -9.78 2.96 -1.76
CA ILE A 89 -10.09 1.56 -1.97
C ILE A 89 -8.93 0.98 -2.78
N GLY A 90 -8.26 -0.01 -2.19
CA GLY A 90 -7.29 -0.85 -2.87
C GLY A 90 -7.99 -2.04 -3.50
N ALA A 91 -7.67 -2.39 -4.74
CA ALA A 91 -8.10 -3.64 -5.35
C ALA A 91 -6.92 -4.38 -6.00
N ILE A 92 -6.74 -5.65 -5.65
CA ILE A 92 -5.70 -6.51 -6.24
C ILE A 92 -6.15 -6.92 -7.64
N VAL A 93 -5.40 -6.50 -8.65
CA VAL A 93 -5.73 -6.74 -10.08
C VAL A 93 -4.76 -7.69 -10.78
N TYR A 94 -3.66 -8.04 -10.12
CA TYR A 94 -2.69 -9.02 -10.59
C TYR A 94 -2.00 -9.68 -9.40
N VAL A 95 -1.78 -10.99 -9.48
CA VAL A 95 -1.02 -11.77 -8.50
C VAL A 95 -0.16 -12.79 -9.26
N GLU A 96 1.13 -12.77 -8.99
CA GLU A 96 2.02 -13.91 -9.18
C GLU A 96 2.38 -14.42 -7.77
N PRO A 97 1.98 -15.63 -7.38
CA PRO A 97 2.12 -16.10 -6.00
C PRO A 97 3.51 -15.85 -5.43
N HIS A 98 3.55 -15.12 -4.31
CA HIS A 98 4.74 -14.77 -3.54
C HIS A 98 5.81 -13.96 -4.29
N ARG A 99 5.59 -13.57 -5.54
CA ARG A 99 6.59 -12.89 -6.40
C ARG A 99 6.16 -11.52 -6.86
N ALA A 100 4.89 -11.33 -7.18
CA ALA A 100 4.41 -10.04 -7.64
C ALA A 100 2.93 -9.82 -7.32
N MET A 101 2.57 -8.57 -7.12
CA MET A 101 1.19 -8.16 -6.92
C MET A 101 1.01 -6.75 -7.49
N GLN A 102 -0.13 -6.48 -8.10
CA GLN A 102 -0.52 -5.12 -8.48
C GLN A 102 -1.81 -4.74 -7.79
N ILE A 103 -1.81 -3.58 -7.13
CA ILE A 103 -2.95 -3.02 -6.43
C ILE A 103 -3.34 -1.72 -7.13
N THR A 104 -4.58 -1.62 -7.58
CA THR A 104 -5.16 -0.32 -7.96
C THR A 104 -5.64 0.42 -6.73
N ALA A 105 -5.46 1.73 -6.70
CA ALA A 105 -5.99 2.60 -5.66
C ALA A 105 -7.00 3.57 -6.27
N ARG A 106 -8.14 3.77 -5.60
CA ARG A 106 -9.18 4.75 -5.98
C ARG A 106 -9.71 5.50 -4.76
N GLY A 107 -9.87 6.83 -4.86
CA GLY A 107 -10.41 7.65 -3.77
C GLY A 107 -9.82 9.06 -3.74
N ASP A 108 -9.16 9.42 -2.63
CA ASP A 108 -8.47 10.72 -2.50
C ASP A 108 -7.34 10.90 -3.53
N PHE A 109 -6.78 9.78 -3.99
CA PHE A 109 -5.90 9.68 -5.15
C PHE A 109 -6.24 8.41 -5.93
N ASP A 110 -5.87 8.42 -7.20
CA ASP A 110 -5.95 7.25 -8.06
C ASP A 110 -4.56 6.79 -8.44
N GLY A 111 -4.34 5.49 -8.55
CA GLY A 111 -3.02 5.00 -8.93
C GLY A 111 -2.86 3.50 -8.92
N LEU A 112 -1.60 3.09 -9.05
CA LEU A 112 -1.15 1.72 -9.00
C LEU A 112 -0.04 1.59 -7.97
N CYS A 113 -0.06 0.49 -7.22
CA CYS A 113 1.07 -0.01 -6.46
C CYS A 113 1.50 -1.34 -7.09
N ASP A 114 2.70 -1.35 -7.67
CA ASP A 114 3.35 -2.58 -8.10
C ASP A 114 4.25 -3.06 -6.97
N MET A 115 4.09 -4.31 -6.58
CA MET A 115 4.98 -5.01 -5.66
C MET A 115 5.69 -6.12 -6.41
N ARG A 116 7.01 -6.25 -6.20
CA ARG A 116 7.79 -7.42 -6.60
C ARG A 116 8.61 -7.92 -5.43
N VAL A 117 8.79 -9.22 -5.36
CA VAL A 117 9.57 -9.91 -4.33
C VAL A 117 10.52 -10.89 -4.99
N MET A 118 11.79 -10.82 -4.62
CA MET A 118 12.85 -11.68 -5.13
C MET A 118 13.60 -12.32 -3.96
N PRO A 119 13.69 -13.66 -3.88
CA PRO A 119 14.50 -14.33 -2.86
C PRO A 119 15.99 -14.17 -3.16
N ASN A 120 16.79 -13.92 -2.13
CA ASN A 120 18.25 -13.75 -2.24
C ASN A 120 19.03 -15.06 -1.94
N GLY A 121 18.36 -16.08 -1.38
CA GLY A 121 18.95 -17.40 -1.11
C GLY A 121 19.74 -17.51 0.20
N ASP A 122 19.81 -16.44 1.00
CA ASP A 122 20.46 -16.38 2.30
C ASP A 122 19.47 -16.20 3.47
N GLY A 123 18.19 -16.53 3.24
CA GLY A 123 17.10 -16.27 4.18
C GLY A 123 16.61 -14.81 4.17
N THR A 124 17.01 -14.03 3.16
CA THR A 124 16.48 -12.70 2.89
C THR A 124 15.76 -12.64 1.53
N CYS A 125 14.89 -11.65 1.39
CA CYS A 125 14.26 -11.31 0.12
C CYS A 125 14.27 -9.79 -0.11
N ASP A 126 14.41 -9.39 -1.36
CA ASP A 126 14.25 -8.01 -1.79
C ASP A 126 12.80 -7.78 -2.22
N ALA A 127 12.17 -6.75 -1.65
CA ALA A 127 10.81 -6.33 -1.92
C ALA A 127 10.80 -4.90 -2.49
N ASP A 128 10.38 -4.79 -3.74
CA ASP A 128 10.25 -3.53 -4.46
C ASP A 128 8.79 -3.07 -4.44
N PHE A 129 8.55 -1.85 -3.98
CA PHE A 129 7.25 -1.18 -4.06
C PHE A 129 7.34 0.05 -4.95
N ARG A 130 6.54 0.09 -6.02
CA ARG A 130 6.42 1.26 -6.91
C ARG A 130 5.00 1.81 -6.87
N TRP A 131 4.87 3.03 -6.37
CA TRP A 131 3.61 3.77 -6.34
C TRP A 131 3.57 4.80 -7.46
N ARG A 132 2.59 4.66 -8.35
CA ARG A 132 2.29 5.59 -9.44
C ARG A 132 0.92 6.20 -9.19
N ILE A 133 0.88 7.47 -8.80
CA ILE A 133 -0.33 8.11 -8.26
C ILE A 133 -0.65 9.45 -8.92
N ASN A 134 -1.96 9.73 -8.98
CA ASN A 134 -2.56 10.98 -9.42
C ASN A 134 -3.45 11.53 -8.31
N ILE A 135 -3.20 12.75 -7.89
CA ILE A 135 -3.98 13.41 -6.84
C ILE A 135 -5.31 13.87 -7.43
N ARG A 136 -6.41 13.42 -6.83
CA ARG A 136 -7.78 13.75 -7.26
C ARG A 136 -8.35 14.97 -6.54
N GLN A 137 -7.83 15.32 -5.37
CA GLN A 137 -8.36 16.42 -4.56
C GLN A 137 -8.19 17.78 -5.27
N PRO A 138 -9.30 18.46 -5.65
CA PRO A 138 -9.25 19.64 -6.51
C PRO A 138 -8.56 20.83 -5.86
N TYR A 139 -8.54 20.91 -4.53
CA TYR A 139 -7.86 21.96 -3.79
C TYR A 139 -6.35 21.72 -3.62
N ILE A 140 -5.88 20.47 -3.74
CA ILE A 140 -4.45 20.13 -3.70
C ILE A 140 -3.85 20.15 -5.09
N ARG A 141 -4.60 19.67 -6.10
CA ARG A 141 -4.13 19.52 -7.49
C ARG A 141 -3.34 20.73 -8.04
N PRO A 142 -3.81 21.99 -7.94
CA PRO A 142 -3.03 23.13 -8.44
C PRO A 142 -1.76 23.42 -7.65
N LEU A 143 -1.67 22.96 -6.39
CA LEU A 143 -0.50 23.13 -5.52
C LEU A 143 0.51 21.99 -5.64
N VAL A 144 0.17 20.90 -6.36
CA VAL A 144 1.04 19.71 -6.48
C VAL A 144 2.45 20.05 -6.94
N PRO A 145 2.71 20.89 -7.97
CA PRO A 145 4.08 21.20 -8.39
C PRO A 145 4.94 21.80 -7.27
N ALA A 146 4.36 22.69 -6.45
CA ALA A 146 5.06 23.32 -5.33
C ALA A 146 5.20 22.40 -4.11
N LEU A 147 4.19 21.56 -3.85
CA LEU A 147 4.16 20.62 -2.72
C LEU A 147 4.86 19.29 -3.01
N ARG A 148 5.23 19.03 -4.27
CA ARG A 148 5.90 17.80 -4.73
C ARG A 148 7.07 17.38 -3.83
N PRO A 149 8.08 18.24 -3.52
CA PRO A 149 9.19 17.83 -2.66
C PRO A 149 8.74 17.45 -1.24
N VAL A 150 7.74 18.14 -0.70
CA VAL A 150 7.18 17.89 0.63
C VAL A 150 6.46 16.54 0.68
N PHE A 151 5.64 16.24 -0.34
CA PHE A 151 4.96 14.95 -0.43
C PHE A 151 5.93 13.79 -0.66
N LEU A 152 6.97 13.96 -1.49
CA LEU A 152 8.02 12.97 -1.68
C LEU A 152 8.78 12.68 -0.39
N TRP A 153 9.18 13.73 0.34
CA TRP A 153 9.84 13.59 1.63
C TRP A 153 8.95 12.85 2.64
N ASN A 154 7.68 13.27 2.74
CA ASN A 154 6.70 12.65 3.63
C ASN A 154 6.50 11.16 3.30
N HIS A 155 6.34 10.81 2.02
CA HIS A 155 6.20 9.42 1.57
C HIS A 155 7.44 8.59 1.90
N ARG A 156 8.65 9.07 1.57
CA ARG A 156 9.90 8.36 1.88
C ARG A 156 10.09 8.16 3.39
N ALA A 157 9.72 9.16 4.19
CA ALA A 157 9.82 9.05 5.64
C ALA A 157 8.82 8.06 6.23
N MET A 158 7.59 8.02 5.70
CA MET A 158 6.58 7.01 6.01
C MET A 158 7.07 5.60 5.61
N MET A 159 7.52 5.40 4.37
CA MET A 159 7.96 4.09 3.86
C MET A 159 9.15 3.51 4.65
N ARG A 160 10.07 4.34 5.14
CA ARG A 160 11.14 3.88 6.05
C ARG A 160 10.59 3.31 7.37
N ARG A 161 9.46 3.81 7.88
CA ARG A 161 8.81 3.26 9.08
C ARG A 161 8.05 1.99 8.72
N VAL A 162 7.31 1.99 7.61
CA VAL A 162 6.61 0.81 7.10
C VAL A 162 7.58 -0.35 6.95
N HIS A 163 8.75 -0.15 6.31
CA HIS A 163 9.78 -1.19 6.17
C HIS A 163 10.14 -1.87 7.49
N ARG A 164 10.46 -1.07 8.52
CA ARG A 164 10.80 -1.61 9.85
C ARG A 164 9.63 -2.34 10.50
N GLN A 165 8.43 -1.80 10.39
CA GLN A 165 7.22 -2.41 10.96
C GLN A 165 6.80 -3.67 10.21
N PHE A 166 7.09 -3.75 8.91
CA PHE A 166 6.88 -4.93 8.10
C PHE A 166 7.79 -6.07 8.59
N GLN A 167 9.08 -5.80 8.81
CA GLN A 167 9.98 -6.79 9.43
C GLN A 167 9.50 -7.23 10.82
N GLN A 168 9.05 -6.29 11.66
CA GLN A 168 8.51 -6.62 12.98
C GLN A 168 7.26 -7.51 12.90
N GLU A 169 6.42 -7.30 11.88
CA GLU A 169 5.22 -8.11 11.65
C GLU A 169 5.59 -9.54 11.20
N ILE A 170 6.57 -9.69 10.30
CA ILE A 170 7.14 -10.99 9.93
C ILE A 170 7.63 -11.71 11.19
N ASP A 171 8.48 -11.04 11.98
CA ASP A 171 9.04 -11.62 13.20
C ASP A 171 7.95 -11.97 14.23
N ARG A 172 6.88 -11.18 14.32
CA ARG A 172 5.72 -11.45 15.19
C ARG A 172 5.00 -12.73 14.76
N ARG A 173 4.72 -12.88 13.46
CA ARG A 173 4.06 -14.05 12.90
C ARG A 173 4.90 -15.32 13.09
N ARG A 174 6.21 -15.25 12.84
CA ARG A 174 7.16 -16.35 13.13
C ARG A 174 7.13 -16.82 14.57
N ARG A 175 7.00 -15.88 15.52
CA ARG A 175 6.89 -16.19 16.96
C ARG A 175 5.50 -16.65 17.40
N GLY A 176 4.48 -16.59 16.54
CA GLY A 176 3.08 -16.86 16.93
C GLY A 176 2.53 -15.91 18.00
N SER A 177 3.05 -14.67 18.08
CA SER A 177 2.69 -13.71 19.13
C SER A 177 1.45 -12.90 18.77
N ASN A 178 0.48 -12.77 19.68
CA ASN A 178 -0.65 -11.85 19.51
C ASN A 178 -0.37 -10.40 19.92
N ARG A 179 0.86 -10.09 20.32
CA ARG A 179 1.26 -8.73 20.75
C ARG A 179 1.75 -7.90 19.56
N PHE A 180 1.16 -6.73 19.38
CA PHE A 180 1.59 -5.73 18.39
C PHE A 180 2.49 -4.68 19.03
N THR A 181 3.53 -4.26 18.29
CA THR A 181 4.36 -3.12 18.68
C THR A 181 3.56 -1.83 18.43
N GLN A 182 3.12 -1.18 19.50
CA GLN A 182 2.45 0.12 19.39
C GLN A 182 3.49 1.24 19.32
N GLU A 183 3.61 1.90 18.17
CA GLU A 183 4.25 3.21 18.09
C GLU A 183 3.24 4.31 18.46
N THR A 184 3.63 5.20 19.37
CA THR A 184 2.84 6.39 19.71
C THR A 184 2.64 7.27 18.47
N ALA A 185 1.40 7.71 18.23
CA ALA A 185 1.07 8.52 17.07
C ALA A 185 1.98 9.75 16.96
N THR A 186 2.66 9.94 15.82
CA THR A 186 3.54 11.09 15.59
C THR A 186 2.81 12.44 15.69
N PHE A 187 1.49 12.44 15.48
CA PHE A 187 0.62 13.61 15.68
C PHE A 187 -0.79 13.20 16.16
N PRO A 188 -1.47 14.04 16.98
CA PRO A 188 -2.84 13.81 17.40
C PRO A 188 -3.79 14.00 16.21
N HIS A 189 -4.16 12.90 15.56
CA HIS A 189 -5.11 12.86 14.45
C HIS A 189 -6.59 12.87 14.93
N ASN A 190 -6.81 13.13 16.23
CA ASN A 190 -8.11 13.17 16.90
C ASN A 190 -8.66 14.59 17.10
N ILE A 191 -8.16 15.60 16.38
CA ILE A 191 -8.66 16.97 16.50
C ILE A 191 -10.07 17.07 15.87
N PRO A 192 -11.12 17.51 16.61
CA PRO A 192 -12.53 17.47 16.16
C PRO A 192 -12.82 18.20 14.84
N PHE A 193 -12.06 19.27 14.54
CA PHE A 193 -12.17 20.05 13.32
C PHE A 193 -11.94 19.19 12.06
N PHE A 194 -10.97 18.27 12.14
CA PHE A 194 -10.67 17.26 11.12
C PHE A 194 -11.49 15.98 11.28
N ARG A 195 -12.68 16.01 11.91
CA ARG A 195 -13.58 14.85 12.00
C ARG A 195 -14.83 15.00 11.12
N ARG A 196 -15.27 16.24 10.88
CA ARG A 196 -16.54 16.56 10.19
C ARG A 196 -16.43 16.49 8.66
N THR A 197 -15.35 17.02 8.08
CA THR A 197 -15.08 16.98 6.63
C THR A 197 -14.82 15.56 6.11
N TRP A 198 -14.33 14.70 7.00
CA TRP A 198 -13.79 13.37 6.70
C TRP A 198 -14.86 12.29 6.68
N LYS A 199 -15.96 12.47 7.42
CA LYS A 199 -17.17 11.65 7.29
C LYS A 199 -17.82 11.77 5.91
N ARG A 200 -17.71 12.93 5.23
CA ARG A 200 -18.28 13.12 3.88
C ARG A 200 -17.47 12.41 2.79
N ILE A 201 -16.14 12.45 2.86
CA ILE A 201 -15.26 11.81 1.87
C ILE A 201 -15.27 10.28 2.03
N GLY A 202 -15.25 9.78 3.29
CA GLY A 202 -15.49 8.37 3.57
C GLY A 202 -16.85 7.91 3.04
N ALA A 203 -17.90 8.72 3.18
CA ALA A 203 -19.23 8.41 2.65
C ALA A 203 -19.28 8.42 1.10
N SER A 204 -18.52 9.28 0.40
CA SER A 204 -18.49 9.27 -1.08
C SER A 204 -17.74 8.05 -1.63
N VAL A 205 -16.61 7.69 -1.01
CA VAL A 205 -15.85 6.46 -1.33
C VAL A 205 -16.67 5.21 -0.98
N LEU A 206 -17.38 5.21 0.15
CA LEU A 206 -18.31 4.14 0.52
C LEU A 206 -19.56 4.08 -0.39
N SER A 207 -19.97 5.18 -1.03
CA SER A 207 -21.09 5.14 -1.99
C SER A 207 -20.71 4.50 -3.32
N GLN A 208 -19.42 4.50 -3.68
CA GLN A 208 -18.86 3.74 -4.82
C GLN A 208 -18.84 2.22 -4.57
N ARG A 209 -19.25 1.75 -3.38
CA ARG A 209 -19.52 0.33 -3.09
C ARG A 209 -20.70 -0.23 -3.89
N THR A 210 -21.48 0.63 -4.57
CA THR A 210 -22.81 0.31 -5.11
C THR A 210 -22.92 0.36 -6.64
N VAL A 211 -21.84 0.60 -7.38
CA VAL A 211 -21.90 0.63 -8.85
C VAL A 211 -21.07 -0.53 -9.40
N GLU A 212 -21.82 -1.56 -9.79
CA GLU A 212 -21.59 -2.68 -10.73
C GLU A 212 -20.18 -3.26 -10.89
#